data_AF-W6P3R9-F1
#
_entry.id   AF-W6P3R9-F1
#
_cell.length_a   1.000
_cell.length_b   1.000
_cell.length_c   1.000
_cell.angle_alpha   90.00
_cell.angle_beta   90.00
_cell.angle_gamma   90.00
#
_symmetry.space_group_name_H-M   'P 1'
#
loop_
_entity.id
_entity.type
_entity.pdbx_description
1 polymer ?
#
loop_
_entity_poly.entity_id
_entity_poly.type
_entity_poly.pdbx_seq_one_letter_code
_entity_poly.pdbx_strand_id
1 'polypeptide(L)'
;MEHTETLIVEQLKIGNEDAYQYIYDHHYALLCHVASGYVKDQFLAETIVGDTIFHLWEIRETLAISVSIRSYLVRAVRNRCINYLNSEWEKREIAFSSLMPDEITDDKMTISDSHPLGALLERELEEEIYKAIH
;
A
#
# COMPACT_ATOMS: atom_id res chain seq x y z
N MET A 1 -8.26 -20.62 17.95
CA MET A 1 -7.44 -19.77 17.07
C MET A 1 -7.56 -18.30 17.45
N GLU A 2 -8.75 -17.73 17.66
CA GLU A 2 -8.92 -16.33 18.14
C GLU A 2 -8.16 -16.00 19.44
N HIS A 3 -8.24 -16.85 20.47
CA HIS A 3 -7.58 -16.59 21.76
C HIS A 3 -6.05 -16.47 21.66
N THR A 4 -5.44 -17.12 20.67
CA THR A 4 -3.98 -17.05 20.45
C THR A 4 -3.59 -15.72 19.82
N GLU A 5 -4.39 -15.20 18.88
CA GLU A 5 -4.11 -13.90 18.25
C GLU A 5 -4.32 -12.75 19.24
N THR A 6 -5.39 -12.78 20.05
CA THR A 6 -5.61 -11.76 21.09
C THR A 6 -4.45 -11.74 22.09
N LEU A 7 -3.97 -12.92 22.52
CA LEU A 7 -2.82 -13.01 23.42
C LEU A 7 -1.56 -12.42 22.77
N ILE A 8 -1.29 -12.69 21.50
CA ILE A 8 -0.13 -12.11 20.80
C ILE A 8 -0.23 -10.58 20.78
N VAL A 9 -1.41 -10.01 20.50
CA VAL A 9 -1.59 -8.54 20.50
C VAL A 9 -1.41 -7.95 21.89
N GLU A 10 -1.89 -8.61 22.94
CA GLU A 10 -1.69 -8.19 24.32
C GLU A 10 -0.21 -8.25 24.74
N GLN A 11 0.49 -9.31 24.37
CA GLN A 11 1.93 -9.45 24.61
C GLN A 11 2.72 -8.38 23.84
N LEU A 12 2.33 -8.10 22.60
CA LEU A 12 2.93 -7.02 21.81
C LEU A 12 2.73 -5.65 22.50
N LYS A 13 1.53 -5.38 23.03
CA LYS A 13 1.21 -4.11 23.72
C LYS A 13 2.09 -3.85 24.93
N ILE A 14 2.41 -4.88 25.71
CA ILE A 14 3.28 -4.77 26.88
C ILE A 14 4.77 -4.77 26.53
N GLY A 15 5.12 -4.79 25.23
CA GLY A 15 6.50 -4.77 24.77
C GLY A 15 7.22 -6.11 24.88
N ASN A 16 6.50 -7.23 24.79
CA ASN A 16 7.15 -8.55 24.73
C ASN A 16 7.77 -8.77 23.34
N GLU A 17 9.09 -8.86 23.30
CA GLU A 17 9.87 -9.09 22.07
C GLU A 17 9.57 -10.44 21.42
N ASP A 18 9.20 -11.47 22.19
CA ASP A 18 8.84 -12.78 21.63
C ASP A 18 7.57 -12.71 20.78
N ALA A 19 6.62 -11.86 21.17
CA ALA A 19 5.40 -11.63 20.38
C ALA A 19 5.71 -10.91 19.07
N TYR A 20 6.64 -9.95 19.10
CA TYR A 20 7.12 -9.27 17.89
C TYR A 20 7.85 -10.24 16.97
N GLN A 21 8.77 -11.04 17.52
CA GLN A 21 9.52 -12.06 16.79
C GLN A 21 8.58 -13.08 16.13
N TYR A 22 7.56 -13.53 16.87
CA TYR A 22 6.52 -14.42 16.33
C TYR A 22 5.82 -13.80 15.12
N ILE A 23 5.42 -12.53 15.20
CA ILE A 23 4.78 -11.81 14.08
C ILE A 23 5.72 -11.73 12.89
N TYR A 24 6.98 -11.40 13.13
CA TYR A 24 8.00 -11.32 12.08
C TYR A 24 8.16 -12.67 11.39
N ASP A 25 8.46 -13.74 12.13
CA ASP A 25 8.73 -15.07 11.57
C ASP A 25 7.53 -15.65 10.81
N HIS A 26 6.29 -15.41 11.29
CA HIS A 26 5.09 -16.01 10.70
C HIS A 26 4.51 -15.20 9.53
N HIS A 27 4.81 -13.91 9.44
CA HIS A 27 4.18 -13.04 8.44
C HIS A 27 5.17 -12.42 7.45
N TYR A 28 6.45 -12.26 7.79
CA TYR A 28 7.42 -11.55 6.95
C TYR A 28 7.49 -12.11 5.52
N ALA A 29 7.72 -13.41 5.34
CA ALA A 29 7.85 -14.03 4.03
C ALA A 29 6.58 -13.86 3.16
N LEU A 30 5.40 -14.04 3.76
CA LEU A 30 4.12 -13.84 3.08
C LEU A 30 3.94 -12.37 2.66
N LEU A 31 4.26 -11.43 3.56
CA LEU A 31 4.13 -10.01 3.29
C LEU A 31 5.11 -9.54 2.22
N CYS A 32 6.33 -10.07 2.19
CA CYS A 32 7.31 -9.79 1.13
C CYS A 32 6.80 -10.29 -0.22
N HIS A 33 6.19 -11.48 -0.27
CA HIS A 33 5.56 -11.99 -1.49
C HIS A 33 4.40 -11.10 -1.97
N VAL A 34 3.57 -10.62 -1.05
CA VAL A 34 2.50 -9.67 -1.38
C VAL A 34 3.08 -8.36 -1.90
N ALA A 35 4.05 -7.78 -1.20
CA ALA A 35 4.68 -6.51 -1.55
C ALA A 35 5.38 -6.57 -2.91
N SER A 36 6.11 -7.65 -3.21
CA SER A 36 6.79 -7.84 -4.50
C SER A 36 5.80 -7.90 -5.67
N GLY A 37 4.58 -8.39 -5.44
CA GLY A 37 3.49 -8.31 -6.42
C GLY A 37 3.08 -6.88 -6.80
N TYR A 38 3.26 -5.90 -5.89
CA TYR A 38 2.98 -4.48 -6.16
C TYR A 38 4.19 -3.75 -6.75
N VAL A 39 5.33 -3.81 -6.05
CA VAL A 39 6.48 -2.96 -6.39
C VAL A 39 7.44 -3.59 -7.40
N LYS A 40 7.30 -4.90 -7.68
CA LYS A 40 8.10 -5.66 -8.65
C LYS A 40 9.62 -5.58 -8.40
N ASP A 41 10.01 -5.28 -7.18
CA ASP A 41 11.39 -5.20 -6.71
C ASP A 41 11.48 -5.89 -5.34
N GLN A 42 12.34 -6.90 -5.24
CA GLN A 42 12.45 -7.72 -4.03
C GLN A 42 13.04 -6.94 -2.85
N PHE A 43 14.06 -6.13 -3.09
CA PHE A 43 14.74 -5.37 -2.06
C PHE A 43 13.82 -4.29 -1.46
N LEU A 44 13.09 -3.61 -2.34
CA LEU A 44 12.09 -2.63 -1.93
C LEU A 44 10.92 -3.29 -1.20
N ALA A 45 10.46 -4.46 -1.65
CA ALA A 45 9.43 -5.23 -0.97
C ALA A 45 9.85 -5.58 0.47
N GLU A 46 11.05 -6.12 0.64
CA GLU A 46 11.63 -6.44 1.96
C GLU A 46 11.76 -5.20 2.86
N THR A 47 12.18 -4.07 2.28
CA THR A 47 12.28 -2.78 2.99
C THR A 47 10.91 -2.31 3.49
N ILE A 48 9.91 -2.25 2.60
CA ILE A 48 8.54 -1.82 2.96
C ILE A 48 7.95 -2.72 4.06
N VAL A 49 8.15 -4.04 3.95
CA VAL A 49 7.63 -4.98 4.95
C VAL A 49 8.35 -4.83 6.28
N GLY A 50 9.68 -4.70 6.27
CA GLY A 50 10.48 -4.43 7.45
C GLY A 50 10.00 -3.17 8.17
N ASP A 51 9.85 -2.07 7.45
CA ASP A 51 9.35 -0.80 7.99
C ASP A 51 7.90 -0.92 8.51
N THR A 52 7.07 -1.75 7.88
CA THR A 52 5.69 -1.96 8.31
C THR A 52 5.62 -2.69 9.65
N ILE A 53 6.37 -3.78 9.78
CA ILE A 53 6.40 -4.56 11.02
C ILE A 53 7.10 -3.76 12.13
N PHE A 54 8.17 -3.04 11.82
CA PHE A 54 8.80 -2.14 12.79
C PHE A 54 7.83 -1.05 13.26
N HIS A 55 7.09 -0.43 12.34
CA HIS A 55 6.09 0.57 12.70
C HIS A 55 4.98 0.01 13.60
N LEU A 56 4.58 -1.25 13.40
CA LEU A 56 3.65 -1.93 14.30
C LEU A 56 4.18 -1.95 15.73
N TRP A 57 5.48 -2.20 15.92
CA TRP A 57 6.13 -2.17 17.23
C TRP A 57 6.16 -0.76 17.82
N GLU A 58 6.43 0.26 17.02
CA GLU A 58 6.43 1.65 17.49
C GLU A 58 5.07 2.06 18.06
N ILE A 59 3.98 1.68 17.40
CA ILE A 59 2.61 2.05 17.81
C ILE A 59 1.94 1.04 18.74
N ARG A 60 2.67 0.00 19.19
CA ARG A 60 2.13 -1.19 19.86
C ARG A 60 1.18 -0.86 21.01
N GLU A 61 1.47 0.16 21.81
CA GLU A 61 0.68 0.55 22.99
C GLU A 61 -0.74 1.01 22.62
N THR A 62 -0.91 1.65 21.46
CA THR A 62 -2.19 2.20 20.98
C THR A 62 -2.88 1.31 19.95
N LEU A 63 -2.27 0.18 19.63
CA LEU A 63 -2.71 -0.71 18.56
C LEU A 63 -4.09 -1.30 18.86
N ALA A 64 -5.05 -1.10 17.97
CA ALA A 64 -6.38 -1.68 18.05
C ALA A 64 -6.64 -2.53 16.80
N ILE A 65 -6.45 -3.85 16.91
CA ILE A 65 -6.74 -4.79 15.82
C ILE A 65 -8.13 -5.37 16.07
N SER A 66 -9.08 -5.02 15.20
CA SER A 66 -10.48 -5.51 15.24
C SER A 66 -10.73 -6.74 14.35
N VAL A 67 -9.72 -7.16 13.58
CA VAL A 67 -9.71 -8.33 12.70
C VAL A 67 -8.55 -9.25 13.07
N SER A 68 -8.00 -10.03 12.15
CA SER A 68 -6.75 -10.78 12.40
C SER A 68 -5.50 -9.93 12.16
N ILE A 69 -4.41 -10.28 12.85
CA ILE A 69 -3.08 -9.66 12.68
C ILE A 69 -2.65 -9.74 11.21
N ARG A 70 -2.87 -10.90 10.57
CA ARG A 70 -2.54 -11.11 9.15
C ARG A 70 -3.27 -10.11 8.25
N SER A 71 -4.58 -9.96 8.41
CA SER A 71 -5.38 -9.04 7.57
C SER A 71 -4.97 -7.59 7.77
N TYR A 72 -4.67 -7.19 9.01
CA TYR A 72 -4.15 -5.87 9.33
C TYR A 72 -2.82 -5.61 8.61
N LEU A 73 -1.85 -6.53 8.73
CA LEU A 73 -0.52 -6.38 8.14
C LEU A 73 -0.55 -6.37 6.62
N VAL A 74 -1.33 -7.26 6.00
CA VAL A 74 -1.49 -7.28 4.54
C VAL A 74 -2.05 -5.94 4.04
N ARG A 75 -3.04 -5.36 4.74
CA ARG A 75 -3.59 -4.05 4.40
C ARG A 75 -2.55 -2.93 4.58
N ALA A 76 -1.80 -2.95 5.68
CA ALA A 76 -0.76 -1.96 5.94
C ALA A 76 0.34 -1.99 4.87
N VAL A 77 0.85 -3.18 4.53
CA VAL A 77 1.85 -3.37 3.47
C VAL A 77 1.32 -2.90 2.12
N ARG A 78 0.10 -3.32 1.74
CA ARG A 78 -0.54 -2.87 0.49
C ARG A 78 -0.60 -1.34 0.42
N ASN A 79 -1.07 -0.69 1.49
CA ASN A 79 -1.17 0.76 1.53
C ASN A 79 0.20 1.43 1.36
N ARG A 80 1.24 0.91 2.01
CA ARG A 80 2.60 1.45 1.85
C ARG A 80 3.17 1.24 0.46
N CYS A 81 2.94 0.08 -0.17
CA CYS A 81 3.32 -0.14 -1.56
C CYS A 81 2.63 0.86 -2.50
N ILE A 82 1.32 1.08 -2.33
CA ILE A 82 0.57 2.05 -3.15
C ILE A 82 1.10 3.47 -2.92
N ASN A 83 1.31 3.87 -1.66
CA ASN A 83 1.85 5.20 -1.34
C ASN A 83 3.25 5.41 -1.96
N TYR A 84 4.10 4.39 -1.92
CA TYR A 84 5.41 4.43 -2.57
C TYR A 84 5.26 4.65 -4.09
N LEU A 85 4.43 3.84 -4.76
CA LEU A 85 4.23 3.94 -6.20
C LEU A 85 3.64 5.30 -6.62
N ASN A 86 2.71 5.85 -5.84
CA ASN A 86 2.15 7.18 -6.07
C ASN A 86 3.22 8.28 -5.91
N SER A 87 4.09 8.16 -4.90
CA SER A 87 5.20 9.10 -4.72
C SER A 87 6.22 9.02 -5.87
N GLU A 88 6.52 7.82 -6.36
CA GLU A 88 7.41 7.64 -7.52
C GLU A 88 6.79 8.19 -8.81
N TRP A 89 5.48 8.07 -8.98
CA TRP A 89 4.75 8.72 -10.07
C TRP A 89 4.89 10.24 -9.99
N GLU A 90 4.57 10.84 -8.83
CA GLU A 90 4.60 12.29 -8.64
C GLU A 90 6.00 12.87 -8.89
N LYS A 91 7.05 12.20 -8.40
CA LYS A 91 8.44 12.58 -8.68
C LYS A 91 8.78 12.54 -10.16
N ARG A 92 8.29 11.54 -10.90
CA ARG A 92 8.51 11.46 -12.35
C ARG A 92 7.79 12.58 -13.09
N GLU A 93 6.58 12.92 -12.69
CA GLU A 93 5.80 14.01 -13.28
C GLU A 93 6.45 15.37 -13.03
N ILE A 94 6.92 15.63 -11.81
CA ILE A 94 7.69 16.83 -11.46
C ILE A 94 9.00 16.90 -12.25
N ALA A 95 9.71 15.77 -12.38
CA ALA A 95 10.94 15.73 -13.17
C ALA A 95 10.64 16.03 -14.65
N PHE A 96 9.59 15.44 -15.21
CA PHE A 96 9.20 15.63 -16.61
C PHE A 96 8.79 17.07 -16.90
N SER A 97 7.98 17.69 -16.03
CA SER A 97 7.59 19.10 -16.15
C SER A 97 8.79 20.04 -16.02
N SER A 98 9.75 19.77 -15.13
CA SER A 98 10.97 20.58 -15.00
C SER A 98 11.91 20.49 -16.21
N LEU A 99 11.79 19.45 -17.05
CA LEU A 99 12.58 19.24 -18.26
C LEU A 99 11.97 19.88 -19.51
N MET A 100 10.71 20.35 -19.44
CA MET A 100 10.02 21.08 -20.50
C MET A 100 9.94 22.55 -20.11
N PRO A 101 10.74 23.47 -20.70
CA PRO A 101 10.55 24.90 -20.49
C PRO A 101 9.15 25.31 -20.97
N ASP A 102 8.49 26.20 -20.23
CA ASP A 102 7.16 26.77 -20.52
C ASP A 102 7.04 27.26 -21.99
N GLU A 103 6.62 26.39 -22.90
CA GLU A 103 5.95 26.79 -24.14
C GLU A 103 4.44 26.78 -23.88
N ILE A 104 3.98 27.88 -23.28
CA ILE A 104 2.68 28.54 -23.41
C ILE A 104 1.51 27.64 -23.88
N THR A 105 0.62 27.25 -22.96
CA THR A 105 -0.83 27.37 -23.19
C THR A 105 -1.55 27.70 -21.90
N ASP A 106 -2.08 28.92 -21.88
CA ASP A 106 -3.14 29.42 -21.01
C ASP A 106 -4.42 28.59 -21.24
N ASP A 107 -4.50 27.39 -20.66
CA ASP A 107 -5.79 26.79 -20.34
C ASP A 107 -5.69 25.95 -19.07
N LYS A 108 -6.38 26.45 -18.07
CA LYS A 108 -6.40 25.96 -16.70
C LYS A 108 -7.48 24.90 -16.56
N MET A 109 -7.45 23.84 -17.38
CA MET A 109 -8.34 22.69 -17.23
C MET A 109 -7.88 21.48 -18.06
N THR A 110 -6.86 20.77 -17.62
CA THR A 110 -6.72 19.35 -18.03
C THR A 110 -6.13 18.58 -16.87
N ILE A 111 -7.04 18.00 -16.08
CA ILE A 111 -6.77 16.74 -15.40
C ILE A 111 -6.40 15.79 -16.55
N SER A 112 -5.11 15.57 -16.78
CA SER A 112 -4.64 14.79 -17.92
C SER A 112 -5.24 13.39 -17.84
N ASP A 113 -6.00 13.03 -18.86
CA ASP A 113 -6.71 11.76 -19.15
C ASP A 113 -5.75 10.54 -19.30
N SER A 114 -4.66 10.52 -18.57
CA SER A 114 -3.64 9.47 -18.58
C SER A 114 -3.46 8.81 -17.21
N HIS A 115 -4.43 8.94 -16.31
CA HIS A 115 -4.45 8.15 -15.09
C HIS A 115 -4.94 6.73 -15.43
N PRO A 116 -4.19 5.66 -15.11
CA PRO A 116 -4.57 4.29 -15.48
C PRO A 116 -5.89 3.85 -14.83
N LEU A 117 -6.23 4.37 -13.64
CA LEU A 117 -7.56 4.18 -13.05
C LEU A 117 -8.65 4.95 -13.80
N GLY A 118 -8.33 6.10 -14.40
CA GLY A 118 -9.27 6.88 -15.22
C GLY A 118 -9.61 6.12 -16.50
N ALA A 119 -8.60 5.59 -17.20
CA ALA A 119 -8.79 4.75 -18.37
C ALA A 119 -9.54 3.43 -18.05
N LEU A 120 -9.35 2.88 -16.85
CA LEU A 120 -10.11 1.71 -16.37
C LEU A 120 -11.58 2.06 -16.08
N LEU A 121 -11.84 3.19 -15.43
CA LEU A 121 -13.19 3.71 -15.14
C LEU A 121 -13.95 4.06 -16.42
N GLU A 122 -13.28 4.67 -17.40
CA GLU A 122 -13.88 4.95 -18.71
C GLU A 122 -14.31 3.68 -19.43
N ARG A 123 -13.43 2.66 -19.44
CA ARG A 123 -13.76 1.37 -20.05
C ARG A 123 -14.91 0.66 -19.35
N GLU A 124 -14.95 0.68 -18.01
CA GLU A 124 -16.07 0.10 -17.25
C GLU A 124 -17.39 0.86 -17.50
N LEU A 125 -17.32 2.20 -17.61
CA LEU A 125 -18.49 3.03 -17.90
C LEU A 125 -19.04 2.77 -19.32
N GLU A 126 -18.16 2.66 -20.32
CA GLU A 126 -18.53 2.32 -21.69
C GLU A 126 -19.19 0.94 -21.78
N GLU A 127 -18.67 -0.05 -21.05
CA GLU A 127 -19.26 -1.40 -21.00
C GLU A 127 -20.68 -1.40 -20.40
N GLU A 128 -20.93 -0.62 -19.34
CA GLU A 128 -22.26 -0.52 -18.74
C GLU A 128 -23.27 0.23 -19.63
N ILE A 129 -22.82 1.27 -20.35
CA ILE A 129 -23.67 1.95 -21.34
C ILE A 129 -24.05 0.99 -22.47
N TYR A 130 -23.12 0.18 -22.97
CA TYR A 130 -23.42 -0.82 -24.00
C TYR A 130 -24.42 -1.88 -23.53
N LYS A 131 -24.31 -2.36 -22.29
CA LYS A 131 -25.28 -3.30 -21.70
C LYS A 131 -26.66 -2.69 -21.47
N ALA A 132 -26.76 -1.38 -21.27
CA ALA A 132 -28.04 -0.70 -21.08
C ALA A 132 -28.77 -0.43 -22.41
N ILE A 133 -28.04 -0.45 -23.54
CA ILE A 133 -28.57 -0.15 -24.89
C ILE A 133 -28.90 -1.44 -25.67
N HIS A 134 -28.57 -2.62 -25.14
CA HIS A 134 -28.90 -3.94 -25.72
C HIS A 134 -29.62 -4.85 -24.72
#